data_AF-A0A7S1RG44-F1
#
_entry.id   AF-A0A7S1RG44-F1
#
_cell.length_a   1.000
_cell.length_b   1.000
_cell.length_c   1.000
_cell.angle_alpha   90.00
_cell.angle_beta   90.00
_cell.angle_gamma   90.00
#
_symmetry.space_group_name_H-M   'P 1'
#
loop_
_entity.id
_entity.type
_entity.pdbx_description
1 polymer ?
#
loop_
_entity_poly.entity_id
_entity_poly.type
_entity_poly.pdbx_seq_one_letter_code
_entity_poly.pdbx_strand_id
1 'polypeptide(L)'
;PAFASSGDLAKDKRELAAFLGQTSHETTGGWPTAPGGPFAWGYCWKEEVGCESGGCTQYCQSGNAQYPCSPGQTYQGRGPMQLSWNYNYGAFSEAAFGDEQRLLQDPSIVATD
;
A
#
# COMPACT_ATOMS: atom_id res chain seq x y z
N PRO A 1 -15.46 -8.49 -12.45
CA PRO A 1 -15.00 -7.85 -11.18
C PRO A 1 -15.78 -8.48 -10.03
N ALA A 2 -15.13 -8.78 -8.89
CA ALA A 2 -15.74 -9.54 -7.79
C ALA A 2 -15.79 -8.80 -6.44
N PHE A 3 -14.92 -7.81 -6.24
CA PHE A 3 -14.89 -7.00 -5.02
C PHE A 3 -16.23 -6.27 -4.81
N ALA A 4 -16.84 -6.43 -3.64
CA ALA A 4 -18.11 -5.84 -3.24
C ALA A 4 -19.23 -6.03 -4.29
N SER A 5 -19.24 -7.18 -4.97
CA SER A 5 -20.20 -7.48 -6.05
C SER A 5 -20.66 -8.94 -6.03
N SER A 6 -20.84 -9.50 -4.84
CA SER A 6 -21.29 -10.88 -4.62
C SER A 6 -22.78 -11.12 -4.92
N GLY A 7 -23.57 -10.05 -5.08
CA GLY A 7 -25.02 -10.12 -5.26
C GLY A 7 -25.81 -10.10 -3.95
N ASP A 8 -25.13 -9.98 -2.81
CA ASP A 8 -25.71 -9.81 -1.48
C ASP A 8 -25.27 -8.47 -0.90
N LEU A 9 -26.23 -7.52 -0.83
CA LEU A 9 -25.96 -6.16 -0.39
C LEU A 9 -25.31 -6.07 1.00
N ALA A 10 -25.67 -6.97 1.93
CA ALA A 10 -25.13 -6.95 3.28
C ALA A 10 -23.67 -7.44 3.29
N LYS A 11 -23.34 -8.45 2.48
CA LYS A 11 -21.95 -8.92 2.31
C LYS A 11 -21.10 -7.89 1.58
N ASP A 12 -21.62 -7.29 0.52
CA ASP A 12 -20.89 -6.30 -0.27
C ASP A 12 -20.55 -5.06 0.57
N LYS A 13 -21.50 -4.57 1.38
CA LYS A 13 -21.23 -3.50 2.35
C LYS A 13 -20.20 -3.90 3.40
N ARG A 14 -20.21 -5.15 3.86
CA ARG A 14 -19.26 -5.64 4.86
C ARG A 14 -17.85 -5.78 4.28
N GLU A 15 -17.72 -6.29 3.06
CA GLU A 15 -16.43 -6.39 2.37
C GLU A 15 -15.82 -5.00 2.16
N LEU A 16 -16.62 -4.04 1.66
CA LEU A 16 -16.17 -2.66 1.50
C LEU A 16 -15.80 -2.02 2.84
N ALA A 17 -16.63 -2.19 3.88
CA ALA A 17 -16.33 -1.65 5.21
C ALA A 17 -15.05 -2.26 5.82
N ALA A 18 -14.82 -3.55 5.62
CA ALA A 18 -13.60 -4.21 6.09
C ALA A 18 -12.36 -3.70 5.33
N PHE A 19 -12.45 -3.60 4.00
CA PHE A 19 -11.38 -3.04 3.17
C PHE A 19 -11.04 -1.60 3.60
N LEU A 20 -12.04 -0.74 3.70
CA LEU A 20 -11.86 0.66 4.13
C LEU A 20 -11.33 0.74 5.56
N GLY A 21 -11.81 -0.10 6.47
CA GLY A 21 -11.36 -0.12 7.86
C GLY A 21 -9.88 -0.47 8.00
N GLN A 22 -9.42 -1.51 7.29
CA GLN A 22 -8.02 -1.93 7.30
C GLN A 22 -7.12 -0.87 6.66
N THR A 23 -7.45 -0.46 5.44
CA THR A 23 -6.67 0.57 4.73
C THR A 23 -6.65 1.93 5.44
N SER A 24 -7.73 2.29 6.12
CA SER A 24 -7.77 3.50 6.97
C SER A 24 -6.82 3.38 8.16
N HIS A 25 -6.67 2.19 8.75
CA HIS A 25 -5.72 1.97 9.83
C HIS A 25 -4.28 2.13 9.35
N GLU A 26 -3.92 1.50 8.22
CA GLU A 26 -2.57 1.57 7.63
C GLU A 26 -2.13 3.01 7.30
N THR A 27 -3.08 3.91 7.07
CA THR A 27 -2.84 5.27 6.59
C THR A 27 -3.34 6.34 7.55
N THR A 28 -3.63 5.97 8.80
CA THR A 28 -4.29 6.88 9.75
C THR A 28 -3.40 8.04 10.16
N GLY A 29 -3.98 9.24 10.17
CA GLY A 29 -3.42 10.41 10.84
C GLY A 29 -4.09 10.69 12.19
N GLY A 30 -4.99 9.81 12.65
CA GLY A 30 -5.84 10.04 13.80
C GLY A 30 -5.11 9.90 15.15
N TRP A 31 -5.45 10.79 16.08
CA TRP A 31 -5.03 10.73 17.48
C TRP A 31 -6.27 10.80 18.41
N PRO A 32 -6.14 10.55 19.73
CA PRO A 32 -7.29 10.39 20.62
C PRO A 32 -8.31 11.55 20.65
N THR A 33 -7.87 12.77 20.34
CA THR A 33 -8.69 14.00 20.34
C THR A 33 -8.80 14.65 18.97
N ALA A 34 -8.54 13.90 17.89
CA ALA A 34 -8.66 14.42 16.53
C ALA A 34 -10.09 14.92 16.23
N PRO A 35 -10.26 16.01 15.47
CA PRO A 35 -11.59 16.47 15.05
C PRO A 35 -12.39 15.34 14.37
N GLY A 36 -13.59 15.06 14.87
CA GLY A 36 -14.40 13.93 14.37
C GLY A 36 -14.02 12.54 14.91
N GLY A 37 -13.03 12.46 15.81
CA GLY A 37 -12.52 11.22 16.40
C GLY A 37 -11.40 10.55 15.58
N PRO A 38 -10.61 9.64 16.17
CA PRO A 38 -9.44 9.05 15.52
C PRO A 38 -9.77 8.24 14.25
N PHE A 39 -10.99 7.72 14.13
CA PHE A 39 -11.41 6.89 13.00
C PHE A 39 -11.89 7.69 11.79
N ALA A 40 -11.99 9.02 11.90
CA ALA A 40 -12.31 9.91 10.79
C ALA A 40 -11.08 10.32 9.96
N TRP A 41 -9.89 9.83 10.34
CA TRP A 41 -8.59 10.26 9.81
C TRP A 41 -7.84 9.16 9.05
N GLY A 42 -8.56 8.15 8.53
CA GLY A 42 -8.00 7.22 7.55
C GLY A 42 -7.58 7.91 6.27
N TYR A 43 -6.66 7.32 5.51
CA TYR A 43 -6.15 7.85 4.24
C TYR A 43 -5.44 9.22 4.37
N CYS A 44 -4.92 9.53 5.56
CA CYS A 44 -4.15 10.76 5.79
C CYS A 44 -2.76 10.70 5.12
N TRP A 45 -2.17 9.50 5.07
CA TRP A 45 -0.84 9.26 4.51
C TRP A 45 -0.93 8.34 3.29
N LYS A 46 -0.15 8.64 2.26
CA LYS A 46 -0.05 7.80 1.05
C LYS A 46 1.22 6.95 1.02
N GLU A 47 2.19 7.25 1.86
CA GLU A 47 3.46 6.54 1.98
C GLU A 47 3.99 6.62 3.40
N GLU A 48 4.95 5.77 3.71
CA GLU A 48 5.52 5.67 5.05
C GLU A 48 6.22 6.98 5.48
N VAL A 49 5.74 7.58 6.57
CA VAL A 49 6.20 8.89 7.07
C VAL A 49 7.71 8.92 7.36
N GLY A 50 8.29 7.81 7.82
CA GLY A 50 9.72 7.70 8.11
C GLY A 50 10.62 7.88 6.87
N CYS A 51 10.06 7.75 5.67
CA CYS A 51 10.80 7.83 4.41
C CYS A 51 10.84 9.24 3.82
N GLU A 52 9.90 10.12 4.18
CA GLU A 52 9.85 11.51 3.68
C GLU A 52 11.09 12.33 4.10
N SER A 53 11.68 11.99 5.24
CA SER A 53 12.87 12.66 5.80
C SER A 53 14.19 11.96 5.48
N GLY A 54 14.17 10.95 4.60
CA GLY A 54 15.37 10.18 4.21
C GLY A 54 15.79 9.10 5.22
N GLY A 55 14.99 8.82 6.25
CA GLY A 55 15.23 7.77 7.25
C GLY A 55 14.76 6.37 6.83
N CYS A 56 14.46 6.18 5.56
CA CYS A 56 13.80 4.98 5.05
C CYS A 56 14.71 3.75 5.12
N THR A 57 14.20 2.63 5.63
CA THR A 57 14.84 1.35 5.30
C THR A 57 14.60 1.07 3.81
N GLN A 58 15.54 0.48 3.09
CA GLN A 58 15.35 0.26 1.65
C GLN A 58 14.20 -0.71 1.33
N TYR A 59 13.76 -1.51 2.33
CA TYR A 59 12.80 -2.61 2.17
C TYR A 59 13.20 -3.55 1.02
N CYS A 60 14.50 -3.83 0.94
CA CYS A 60 15.08 -4.68 -0.07
C CYS A 60 15.58 -5.97 0.57
N GLN A 61 15.03 -7.11 0.15
CA GLN A 61 15.61 -8.41 0.45
C GLN A 61 16.71 -8.71 -0.58
N SER A 62 17.95 -8.37 -0.22
CA SER A 62 19.14 -8.64 -1.04
C SER A 62 19.32 -10.15 -1.23
N GLY A 63 19.13 -10.62 -2.47
CA GLY A 63 19.19 -12.04 -2.82
C GLY A 63 17.88 -12.66 -3.28
N ASN A 64 16.77 -11.91 -3.31
CA ASN A 64 15.58 -12.38 -4.01
C ASN A 64 15.83 -12.34 -5.52
N ALA A 65 16.04 -13.52 -6.13
CA ALA A 65 16.37 -13.64 -7.55
C ALA A 65 15.17 -13.39 -8.49
N GLN A 66 13.94 -13.63 -8.02
CA GLN A 66 12.73 -13.39 -8.81
C GLN A 66 12.40 -11.90 -8.85
N TYR A 67 12.48 -11.23 -7.71
CA TYR A 67 12.17 -9.81 -7.56
C TYR A 67 13.40 -9.04 -7.11
N PRO A 68 14.41 -8.85 -7.97
CA PRO A 68 15.63 -8.14 -7.59
C PRO A 68 15.32 -6.68 -7.26
N CYS A 69 16.07 -6.12 -6.31
CA CYS A 69 15.96 -4.70 -5.99
C CYS A 69 16.63 -3.86 -7.08
N SER A 70 15.90 -2.90 -7.64
CA SER A 70 16.43 -1.95 -8.59
C SER A 70 17.38 -0.95 -7.92
N PRO A 71 18.53 -0.62 -8.54
CA PRO A 71 19.44 0.39 -8.01
C PRO A 71 18.76 1.73 -7.76
N GLY A 72 19.01 2.32 -6.59
CA GLY A 72 18.45 3.63 -6.20
C GLY A 72 16.98 3.59 -5.78
N GLN A 73 16.31 2.44 -5.86
CA GLN A 73 14.91 2.30 -5.49
C GLN A 73 14.73 1.80 -4.05
N THR A 74 13.65 2.26 -3.43
CA THR A 74 13.20 1.87 -2.09
C THR A 74 11.76 1.36 -2.15
N TYR A 75 11.48 0.30 -1.40
CA TYR A 75 10.20 -0.42 -1.42
C TYR A 75 9.41 -0.23 -0.13
N GLN A 76 9.41 0.98 0.41
CA GLN A 76 8.64 1.34 1.60
C GLN A 76 7.14 1.24 1.41
N GLY A 77 6.41 1.33 2.52
CA GLY A 77 4.96 1.38 2.51
C GLY A 77 4.44 2.49 1.58
N ARG A 78 3.65 2.10 0.57
CA ARG A 78 2.92 3.03 -0.29
C ARG A 78 1.48 2.57 -0.51
N GLY A 79 0.61 3.54 -0.76
CA GLY A 79 -0.80 3.36 -1.03
C GLY A 79 -1.62 2.91 0.19
N PRO A 80 -2.91 2.58 -0.03
CA PRO A 80 -3.87 2.29 1.04
C PRO A 80 -3.53 1.05 1.88
N MET A 81 -2.82 0.09 1.31
CA MET A 81 -2.38 -1.14 2.00
C MET A 81 -0.92 -1.10 2.45
N GLN A 82 -0.26 0.07 2.37
CA GLN A 82 1.16 0.25 2.68
C GLN A 82 2.05 -0.87 2.08
N LEU A 83 1.89 -1.10 0.78
CA LEU A 83 2.64 -2.13 0.04
C LEU A 83 4.14 -1.91 0.28
N SER A 84 4.81 -2.94 0.79
CA SER A 84 6.19 -2.87 1.25
C SER A 84 6.98 -4.09 0.78
N TRP A 85 8.29 -3.96 0.61
CA TRP A 85 9.23 -4.97 0.13
C TRP A 85 9.21 -5.28 -1.37
N ASN A 86 10.41 -5.39 -1.96
CA ASN A 86 10.64 -5.70 -3.38
C ASN A 86 9.80 -6.87 -3.90
N TYR A 87 9.68 -7.97 -3.14
CA TYR A 87 8.92 -9.14 -3.59
C TYR A 87 7.40 -8.91 -3.65
N ASN A 88 6.85 -8.05 -2.80
CA ASN A 88 5.43 -7.69 -2.88
C ASN A 88 5.18 -6.70 -4.01
N TYR A 89 6.09 -5.75 -4.23
CA TYR A 89 6.03 -4.84 -5.38
C TYR A 89 6.07 -5.61 -6.69
N GLY A 90 7.00 -6.55 -6.86
CA GLY A 90 7.09 -7.37 -8.06
C GLY A 90 5.85 -8.25 -8.29
N ALA A 91 5.37 -8.94 -7.25
CA ALA A 91 4.17 -9.77 -7.35
C ALA A 91 2.91 -8.95 -7.67
N PHE A 92 2.76 -7.77 -7.05
CA PHE A 92 1.65 -6.86 -7.35
C PHE A 92 1.77 -6.28 -8.76
N SER A 93 2.99 -5.96 -9.20
CA SER A 93 3.25 -5.44 -10.54
C SER A 93 2.81 -6.42 -11.63
N GLU A 94 3.12 -7.70 -11.45
CA GLU A 94 2.66 -8.76 -12.36
C GLU A 94 1.13 -8.86 -12.37
N ALA A 95 0.49 -8.86 -11.19
CA ALA A 95 -0.95 -8.98 -11.10
C ALA A 95 -1.71 -7.78 -11.69
N ALA A 96 -1.17 -6.56 -11.54
CA ALA A 96 -1.81 -5.32 -11.95
C ALA A 96 -1.48 -4.91 -13.39
N PHE A 97 -0.25 -5.20 -13.85
CA PHE A 97 0.27 -4.71 -15.13
C PHE A 97 0.74 -5.82 -16.08
N GLY A 98 0.82 -7.07 -15.62
CA GLY A 98 1.43 -8.17 -16.39
C GLY A 98 2.93 -7.99 -16.63
N ASP A 99 3.58 -7.23 -15.75
CA ASP A 99 5.02 -6.95 -15.81
C ASP A 99 5.57 -6.80 -14.38
N GLU A 100 6.24 -7.84 -13.87
CA GLU A 100 6.97 -7.81 -12.59
C GLU A 100 7.92 -6.61 -12.44
N GLN A 101 8.50 -6.11 -13.53
CA GLN A 101 9.57 -5.09 -13.49
C GLN A 101 9.04 -3.68 -13.32
N ARG A 102 7.80 -3.38 -13.74
CA ARG A 102 7.28 -2.00 -13.75
C ARG A 102 7.37 -1.33 -12.38
N LEU A 103 6.83 -1.95 -11.34
CA LEU A 103 6.92 -1.41 -9.98
C LEU A 103 8.24 -1.74 -9.28
N LEU A 104 9.04 -2.69 -9.80
CA LEU A 104 10.41 -2.87 -9.31
C LEU A 104 11.32 -1.73 -9.74
N GLN A 105 11.14 -1.21 -10.96
CA GLN A 105 11.94 -0.13 -11.54
C GLN A 105 11.45 1.25 -11.09
N ASP A 106 10.14 1.42 -10.93
CA ASP A 106 9.53 2.64 -10.43
C ASP A 106 8.44 2.34 -9.37
N PRO A 107 8.84 2.06 -8.12
CA PRO A 107 7.89 1.81 -7.04
C PRO A 107 7.10 3.08 -6.64
N SER A 108 7.49 4.28 -7.10
CA SER A 108 6.81 5.53 -6.77
C SER A 108 5.42 5.65 -7.42
N ILE A 109 5.15 4.86 -8.46
CA ILE A 109 3.85 4.77 -9.12
C ILE A 109 2.73 4.48 -8.10
N VAL A 110 2.97 3.61 -7.11
CA VAL A 110 1.99 3.24 -6.08
C VAL A 110 1.54 4.43 -5.21
N ALA A 111 2.29 5.54 -5.20
CA ALA A 111 1.97 6.76 -4.46
C ALA A 111 1.69 7.98 -5.36
N THR A 112 1.68 7.80 -6.69
CA THR A 112 1.53 8.92 -7.65
C THR A 112 0.44 8.70 -8.72
N ASP A 113 -0.10 7.48 -8.85
CA ASP A 113 -1.24 7.09 -9.69
C ASP A 113 -2.29 6.36 -8.83
#